data_AF-A0A9P6EZG1-F1
#
_entry.id   AF-A0A9P6EZG1-F1
#
_cell.length_a   1.000
_cell.length_b   1.000
_cell.length_c   1.000
_cell.angle_alpha   90.00
_cell.angle_beta   90.00
_cell.angle_gamma   90.00
#
_symmetry.space_group_name_H-M   'P 1'
#
loop_
_entity.id
_entity.type
_entity.pdbx_description
1 polymer ?
#
loop_
_entity_poly.entity_id
_entity_poly.type
_entity_poly.pdbx_seq_one_letter_code
_entity_poly.pdbx_strand_id
1 'polypeptide(L)'
;MSSPPSANSTASLFASANGLISSWRDALSLSPPEFRLILIACTLTAANFPKLLVPLVHQALADIESGSLVVPAVPSTPTDSSSSSETQSLEAQVRFIRRLREGMFKGSVLCGGPYGINALGAVNFALSPELSDAVNAAGPVRGPHNTATPEEYQQRGRELFQTIYRHHTEPILTKIGNSSKDLVEGILRDTYGKILSDTTLISIPETELCLVASLVSLNVPPQLKSHVYGSRNVGVPMEQVQQVVAVAETITQWAHAQANNDKSSL
;
A
#
# COMPACT_ATOMS: atom_id res chain seq x y z
N MET A 1 26.00 12.20 -29.75
CA MET A 1 26.43 11.33 -28.65
C MET A 1 25.94 11.98 -27.37
N SER A 2 24.78 11.56 -26.89
CA SER A 2 24.18 12.10 -25.66
C SER A 2 24.97 11.55 -24.47
N SER A 3 25.42 12.45 -23.58
CA SER A 3 26.15 12.08 -22.37
C SER A 3 25.29 11.15 -21.49
N PRO A 4 25.90 10.20 -20.74
CA PRO A 4 25.15 9.40 -19.79
C PRO A 4 24.55 10.32 -18.70
N PRO A 5 23.36 10.00 -18.15
CA PRO A 5 22.84 10.73 -17.01
C PRO A 5 23.88 10.69 -15.89
N SER A 6 24.25 11.86 -15.37
CA SER A 6 25.36 11.98 -14.41
C SER A 6 25.04 11.17 -13.15
N ALA A 7 25.95 10.29 -12.72
CA ALA A 7 25.85 9.51 -11.49
C ALA A 7 25.63 10.35 -10.21
N ASN A 8 25.78 11.68 -10.29
CA ASN A 8 25.62 12.62 -9.18
C ASN A 8 24.17 12.95 -8.79
N SER A 9 23.18 12.85 -9.69
CA SER A 9 21.79 13.23 -9.36
C SER A 9 21.08 12.14 -8.53
N THR A 10 21.30 10.87 -8.87
CA THR A 10 20.74 9.73 -8.14
C THR A 10 21.35 9.64 -6.74
N ALA A 11 22.67 9.80 -6.59
CA ALA A 11 23.35 9.79 -5.28
C ALA A 11 22.85 10.91 -4.34
N SER A 12 22.56 12.11 -4.87
CA SER A 12 21.97 13.23 -4.12
C SER A 12 20.52 12.94 -3.66
N LEU A 13 19.73 12.27 -4.49
CA LEU A 13 18.36 11.86 -4.15
C LEU A 13 18.34 10.89 -2.96
N PHE A 14 19.22 9.88 -2.95
CA PHE A 14 19.30 8.92 -1.85
C PHE A 14 19.83 9.56 -0.55
N ALA A 15 20.72 10.55 -0.62
CA ALA A 15 21.23 11.25 0.55
C ALA A 15 20.16 12.07 1.31
N SER A 16 19.11 12.51 0.61
CA SER A 16 17.98 13.25 1.19
C SER A 16 16.72 12.41 1.44
N ALA A 17 16.65 11.19 0.87
CA ALA A 17 15.48 10.32 0.93
C ALA A 17 15.03 10.01 2.36
N ASN A 18 15.97 9.67 3.26
CA ASN A 18 15.63 9.33 4.64
C ASN A 18 14.97 10.50 5.39
N GLY A 19 15.43 11.73 5.13
CA GLY A 19 14.83 12.93 5.71
C GLY A 19 13.41 13.16 5.22
N LEU A 20 13.16 12.99 3.91
CA LEU A 20 11.83 13.09 3.31
C LEU A 20 10.88 12.03 3.85
N ILE A 21 11.30 10.77 3.87
CA ILE A 21 10.50 9.64 4.33
C ILE A 21 10.15 9.81 5.82
N SER A 22 11.11 10.23 6.64
CA SER A 22 10.86 10.53 8.06
C SER A 22 9.86 11.67 8.20
N SER A 23 10.03 12.76 7.44
CA SER A 23 9.10 13.89 7.49
C SER A 23 7.67 13.50 7.11
N TRP A 24 7.48 12.67 6.08
CA TRP A 24 6.15 12.18 5.70
C TRP A 24 5.57 11.21 6.73
N ARG A 25 6.40 10.34 7.30
CA ARG A 25 6.00 9.42 8.36
C ARG A 25 5.54 10.17 9.61
N ASP A 26 6.26 11.22 9.99
CA ASP A 26 6.00 11.97 11.21
C ASP A 26 4.77 12.88 11.08
N ALA A 27 4.40 13.24 9.85
CA ALA A 27 3.16 13.95 9.53
C ALA A 27 1.89 13.07 9.64
N LEU A 28 2.05 11.75 9.76
CA LEU A 28 0.95 10.79 9.93
C LEU A 28 0.87 10.36 11.40
N SER A 29 -0.25 10.62 12.08
CA SER A 29 -0.48 10.15 13.45
C SER A 29 -1.34 8.88 13.49
N LEU A 30 -0.98 7.87 12.68
CA LEU A 30 -1.68 6.60 12.59
C LEU A 30 -0.97 5.50 13.39
N SER A 31 -1.75 4.54 13.88
CA SER A 31 -1.27 3.33 14.53
C SER A 31 -1.76 2.09 13.77
N PRO A 32 -0.95 1.02 13.70
CA PRO A 32 0.41 0.94 14.24
C PRO A 32 1.44 1.74 13.38
N PRO A 33 2.59 2.15 13.93
CA PRO A 33 3.47 3.13 13.28
C PRO A 33 4.02 2.71 11.91
N GLU A 34 4.20 1.40 11.67
CA GLU A 34 4.68 0.88 10.39
C GLU A 34 3.66 1.09 9.27
N PHE A 35 2.37 1.20 9.61
CA PHE A 35 1.32 1.44 8.62
C PHE A 35 1.50 2.77 7.89
N ARG A 36 2.14 3.76 8.52
CA ARG A 36 2.47 5.06 7.90
C ARG A 36 3.39 4.89 6.69
N LEU A 37 4.37 3.98 6.78
CA LEU A 37 5.28 3.67 5.68
C LEU A 37 4.57 2.94 4.54
N ILE A 38 3.56 2.13 4.86
CA ILE A 38 2.72 1.45 3.86
C ILE A 38 1.91 2.46 3.06
N LEU A 39 1.35 3.49 3.70
CA LEU A 39 0.61 4.57 3.02
C LEU A 39 1.52 5.41 2.11
N ILE A 40 2.73 5.73 2.56
CA ILE A 40 3.75 6.40 1.74
C ILE A 40 4.08 5.53 0.51
N ALA A 41 4.29 4.23 0.69
CA ALA A 41 4.57 3.31 -0.40
C ALA A 41 3.40 3.18 -1.40
N CYS A 42 2.16 3.15 -0.93
CA CYS A 42 0.97 3.16 -1.79
C CYS A 42 0.89 4.44 -2.64
N THR A 43 1.24 5.58 -2.04
CA THR A 43 1.27 6.87 -2.74
C THR A 43 2.38 6.90 -3.80
N LEU A 44 3.61 6.51 -3.44
CA LEU A 44 4.75 6.44 -4.35
C LEU A 44 4.50 5.48 -5.51
N THR A 45 3.84 4.36 -5.24
CA THR A 45 3.40 3.40 -6.27
C THR A 45 2.47 4.09 -7.25
N ALA A 46 1.40 4.73 -6.77
CA ALA A 46 0.41 5.40 -7.62
C ALA A 46 0.96 6.66 -8.34
N ALA A 47 1.95 7.34 -7.75
CA ALA A 47 2.67 8.46 -8.37
C ALA A 47 3.74 8.01 -9.38
N ASN A 48 3.84 6.69 -9.65
CA ASN A 48 4.84 6.09 -10.54
C ASN A 48 6.29 6.47 -10.17
N PHE A 49 6.61 6.51 -8.87
CA PHE A 49 7.93 6.84 -8.37
C PHE A 49 8.54 5.70 -7.51
N PRO A 50 8.71 4.49 -8.08
CA PRO A 50 9.16 3.32 -7.32
C PRO A 50 10.62 3.43 -6.82
N LYS A 51 11.43 4.34 -7.38
CA LYS A 51 12.85 4.54 -7.00
C LYS A 51 13.02 4.84 -5.51
N LEU A 52 12.04 5.49 -4.88
CA LEU A 52 12.09 5.85 -3.46
C LEU A 52 11.59 4.75 -2.52
N LEU A 53 11.11 3.62 -3.05
CA LEU A 53 10.73 2.46 -2.24
C LEU A 53 11.94 1.73 -1.66
N VAL A 54 13.07 1.72 -2.35
CA VAL A 54 14.32 1.10 -1.87
C VAL A 54 14.81 1.76 -0.56
N PRO A 55 15.02 3.08 -0.47
CA PRO A 55 15.46 3.71 0.78
C PRO A 55 14.38 3.64 1.86
N LEU A 56 13.09 3.67 1.50
CA LEU A 56 11.98 3.45 2.45
C LEU A 56 12.08 2.08 3.11
N VAL A 57 12.32 1.02 2.33
CA VAL A 57 12.48 -0.33 2.85
C VAL A 57 13.74 -0.44 3.71
N HIS A 58 14.89 0.06 3.24
CA HIS A 58 16.12 0.03 4.04
C HIS A 58 15.96 0.75 5.38
N GLN A 59 15.35 1.94 5.38
CA GLN A 59 15.08 2.68 6.61
C GLN A 59 14.15 1.91 7.55
N ALA A 60 13.07 1.33 7.01
CA ALA A 60 12.14 0.55 7.82
C ALA A 60 12.80 -0.69 8.45
N LEU A 61 13.63 -1.41 7.70
CA LEU A 61 14.34 -2.60 8.19
C LEU A 61 15.34 -2.25 9.30
N ALA A 62 16.09 -1.15 9.14
CA ALA A 62 17.00 -0.64 10.16
C ALA A 62 16.27 -0.14 11.42
N ASP A 63 15.12 0.52 11.24
CA ASP A 63 14.29 0.98 12.36
C ASP A 63 13.69 -0.22 13.13
N ILE A 64 13.33 -1.31 12.44
CA ILE A 64 12.88 -2.57 13.08
C ILE A 64 14.03 -3.23 13.84
N GLU A 65 15.21 -3.35 13.22
CA GLU A 65 16.39 -3.97 13.83
C GLU A 65 16.85 -3.23 15.09
N SER A 66 16.78 -1.89 15.09
CA SER A 66 17.08 -1.06 16.26
C SER A 66 15.96 -1.03 17.31
N GLY A 67 14.79 -1.59 17.02
CA GLY A 67 13.60 -1.53 17.88
C GLY A 67 12.84 -0.20 17.87
N SER A 68 13.25 0.76 17.02
CA SER A 68 12.60 2.06 16.87
C SER A 68 11.26 1.99 16.13
N LEU A 69 11.04 0.92 15.34
CA LEU A 69 9.79 0.64 14.65
C LEU A 69 9.23 -0.73 15.08
N VAL A 70 8.11 -0.71 15.80
CA VAL A 70 7.42 -1.92 16.25
C VAL A 70 6.41 -2.38 15.20
N VAL A 71 6.50 -3.65 14.81
CA VAL A 71 5.56 -4.31 13.89
C VAL A 71 4.73 -5.32 14.68
N PRO A 72 3.44 -5.06 14.94
CA PRO A 72 2.60 -5.93 15.76
C PRO A 72 2.60 -7.38 15.25
N ALA A 73 2.58 -8.34 16.18
CA ALA A 73 2.35 -9.73 15.86
C ALA A 73 0.87 -9.93 15.44
N VAL A 74 0.61 -10.90 14.57
CA VAL A 74 -0.75 -11.29 14.23
C VAL A 74 -1.36 -12.03 15.43
N PRO A 75 -2.63 -11.77 15.82
CA PRO A 75 -3.23 -12.33 17.05
C PRO A 75 -3.26 -13.86 17.18
N SER A 76 -2.93 -14.62 16.13
CA SER A 76 -3.14 -16.07 16.04
C SER A 76 -1.87 -16.93 16.13
N THR A 77 -0.68 -16.34 16.29
CA THR A 77 0.55 -17.11 16.54
C THR A 77 0.86 -17.15 18.03
N PRO A 78 0.97 -18.33 18.67
CA PRO A 78 1.56 -18.45 19.98
C PRO A 78 2.99 -17.91 19.90
N THR A 79 3.25 -16.77 20.54
CA THR A 79 4.60 -16.25 20.69
C THR A 79 5.31 -17.14 21.69
N ASP A 80 6.16 -18.03 21.20
CA ASP A 80 7.12 -18.75 22.04
C ASP A 80 8.10 -17.70 22.59
N SER A 81 7.96 -17.34 23.86
CA SER A 81 8.73 -16.27 24.51
C SER A 81 10.23 -16.61 24.69
N SER A 82 10.70 -17.67 24.04
CA SER A 82 12.04 -18.25 24.10
C SER A 82 12.88 -17.97 22.85
N SER A 83 12.33 -17.32 21.82
CA SER A 83 13.06 -16.99 20.58
C SER A 83 14.14 -15.93 20.80
N SER A 84 15.27 -16.03 20.09
CA SER A 84 16.37 -15.06 20.20
C SER A 84 15.97 -13.69 19.65
N SER A 85 16.67 -12.62 20.08
CA SER A 85 16.44 -11.26 19.59
C SER A 85 16.59 -11.15 18.06
N GLU A 86 17.52 -11.90 17.48
CA GLU A 86 17.73 -11.94 16.03
C GLU A 86 16.54 -12.59 15.30
N THR A 87 16.00 -13.70 15.85
CA THR A 87 14.81 -14.35 15.31
C THR A 87 13.59 -13.43 15.39
N GLN A 88 13.40 -12.74 16.52
CA GLN A 88 12.29 -11.79 16.68
C GLN A 88 12.38 -10.60 15.71
N SER A 89 13.59 -10.09 15.46
CA SER A 89 13.84 -9.02 14.48
C SER A 89 13.51 -9.49 13.06
N LEU A 90 14.01 -10.67 12.66
CA LEU A 90 13.73 -11.25 11.34
C LEU A 90 12.23 -11.47 11.14
N GLU A 91 11.52 -12.01 12.13
CA GLU A 91 10.07 -12.19 12.06
C GLU A 91 9.32 -10.86 11.90
N ALA A 92 9.75 -9.80 12.61
CA ALA A 92 9.16 -8.47 12.49
C ALA A 92 9.40 -7.87 11.09
N GLN A 93 10.61 -8.03 10.54
CA GLN A 93 10.95 -7.62 9.18
C GLN A 93 10.10 -8.37 8.14
N VAL A 94 9.97 -9.70 8.28
CA VAL A 94 9.09 -10.51 7.42
C VAL A 94 7.65 -10.02 7.50
N ARG A 95 7.10 -9.81 8.70
CA ARG A 95 5.74 -9.27 8.88
C ARG A 95 5.55 -7.92 8.19
N PHE A 96 6.51 -7.00 8.38
CA PHE A 96 6.46 -5.68 7.75
C PHE A 96 6.45 -5.77 6.23
N ILE A 97 7.38 -6.51 5.63
CA ILE A 97 7.45 -6.63 4.17
C ILE A 97 6.18 -7.28 3.61
N ARG A 98 5.62 -8.29 4.30
CA ARG A 98 4.35 -8.89 3.87
C ARG A 98 3.19 -7.91 3.93
N ARG A 99 3.07 -7.12 5.01
CA ARG A 99 2.04 -6.04 5.13
C ARG A 99 2.23 -4.96 4.08
N LEU A 100 3.48 -4.54 3.82
CA LEU A 100 3.84 -3.55 2.80
C LEU A 100 3.44 -4.02 1.40
N ARG A 101 3.83 -5.26 1.02
CA ARG A 101 3.45 -5.87 -0.26
C ARG A 101 1.93 -5.95 -0.42
N GLU A 102 1.21 -6.31 0.65
CA GLU A 102 -0.24 -6.40 0.63
C GLU A 102 -0.93 -5.03 0.43
N GLY A 103 -0.51 -4.00 1.16
CA GLY A 103 -1.06 -2.65 1.00
C GLY A 103 -0.83 -2.12 -0.41
N MET A 104 0.39 -2.28 -0.94
CA MET A 104 0.73 -1.89 -2.32
C MET A 104 -0.03 -2.69 -3.36
N PHE A 105 -0.22 -4.00 -3.17
CA PHE A 105 -1.02 -4.84 -4.07
C PHE A 105 -2.48 -4.38 -4.10
N LYS A 106 -3.08 -4.12 -2.93
CA LYS A 106 -4.43 -3.54 -2.81
C LYS A 106 -4.52 -2.17 -3.49
N GLY A 107 -3.54 -1.28 -3.32
CA GLY A 107 -3.51 0.01 -4.02
C GLY A 107 -3.35 -0.13 -5.54
N SER A 108 -2.61 -1.15 -5.99
CA SER A 108 -2.32 -1.38 -7.41
C SER A 108 -3.57 -1.71 -8.26
N VAL A 109 -4.68 -2.13 -7.64
CA VAL A 109 -5.95 -2.33 -8.35
C VAL A 109 -6.48 -1.04 -8.99
N LEU A 110 -6.03 0.11 -8.51
CA LEU A 110 -6.45 1.43 -8.99
C LEU A 110 -5.52 1.99 -10.08
N CYS A 111 -4.21 1.77 -9.96
CA CYS A 111 -3.21 2.32 -10.88
C CYS A 111 -2.72 1.32 -11.95
N GLY A 112 -3.07 0.04 -11.82
CA GLY A 112 -2.83 -1.01 -12.79
C GLY A 112 -1.57 -1.84 -12.53
N GLY A 113 -1.53 -3.01 -13.17
CA GLY A 113 -0.47 -4.02 -13.01
C GLY A 113 0.96 -3.50 -13.19
N PRO A 114 1.29 -2.69 -14.21
CA PRO A 114 2.66 -2.21 -14.41
C PRO A 114 3.22 -1.41 -13.23
N TYR A 115 2.37 -0.62 -12.56
CA TYR A 115 2.77 0.19 -11.40
C TYR A 115 3.06 -0.73 -10.21
N GLY A 116 2.19 -1.72 -9.98
CA GLY A 116 2.40 -2.76 -8.98
C GLY A 116 3.67 -3.57 -9.22
N ILE A 117 3.94 -4.00 -10.46
CA ILE A 117 5.14 -4.78 -10.84
C ILE A 117 6.41 -3.99 -10.52
N ASN A 118 6.50 -2.73 -10.98
CA ASN A 118 7.68 -1.90 -10.75
C ASN A 118 7.90 -1.62 -9.26
N ALA A 119 6.83 -1.33 -8.53
CA ALA A 119 6.90 -0.98 -7.12
C ALA A 119 7.27 -2.18 -6.25
N LEU A 120 6.62 -3.34 -6.44
CA LEU A 120 6.94 -4.56 -5.71
C LEU A 120 8.32 -5.11 -6.10
N GLY A 121 8.75 -4.92 -7.36
CA GLY A 121 10.11 -5.20 -7.79
C GLY A 121 11.16 -4.36 -7.06
N ALA A 122 10.90 -3.05 -6.89
CA ALA A 122 11.77 -2.17 -6.10
C ALA A 122 11.83 -2.57 -4.62
N VAL A 123 10.70 -2.99 -4.02
CA VAL A 123 10.69 -3.54 -2.66
C VAL A 123 11.56 -4.80 -2.58
N ASN A 124 11.45 -5.72 -3.54
CA ASN A 124 12.25 -6.94 -3.55
C ASN A 124 13.75 -6.66 -3.73
N PHE A 125 14.11 -5.68 -4.55
CA PHE A 125 15.49 -5.25 -4.76
C PHE A 125 16.16 -4.75 -3.47
N ALA A 126 15.38 -4.24 -2.51
CA ALA A 126 15.86 -3.72 -1.24
C ALA A 126 16.08 -4.78 -0.15
N LEU A 127 15.78 -6.06 -0.42
CA LEU A 127 15.88 -7.13 0.58
C LEU A 127 17.22 -7.85 0.46
N SER A 128 17.76 -8.32 1.60
CA SER A 128 18.83 -9.33 1.57
C SER A 128 18.29 -10.66 1.00
N PRO A 129 19.14 -11.54 0.47
CA PRO A 129 18.73 -12.87 0.03
C PRO A 129 17.98 -13.66 1.11
N GLU A 130 18.48 -13.62 2.35
CA GLU A 130 17.91 -14.34 3.48
C GLU A 130 16.50 -13.84 3.83
N LEU A 131 16.32 -12.51 3.87
CA LEU A 131 15.01 -11.92 4.13
C LEU A 131 14.03 -12.16 2.97
N SER A 132 14.51 -12.07 1.72
CA SER A 132 13.71 -12.39 0.54
C SER A 132 13.19 -13.83 0.60
N ASP A 133 14.05 -14.79 0.92
CA ASP A 133 13.69 -16.20 1.05
C ASP A 133 12.68 -16.42 2.18
N ALA A 134 12.92 -15.81 3.35
CA ALA A 134 12.00 -15.90 4.49
C ALA A 134 10.61 -15.32 4.19
N VAL A 135 10.54 -14.17 3.51
CA VAL A 135 9.27 -13.56 3.08
C VAL A 135 8.54 -14.46 2.08
N ASN A 136 9.27 -15.03 1.11
CA ASN A 136 8.68 -15.86 0.06
C ASN A 136 8.24 -17.23 0.59
N ALA A 137 8.93 -17.79 1.58
CA ALA A 137 8.55 -19.04 2.25
C ALA A 137 7.18 -18.97 2.92
N ALA A 138 6.74 -17.78 3.33
CA ALA A 138 5.41 -17.57 3.91
C ALA A 138 4.26 -17.67 2.89
N GLY A 139 4.57 -17.77 1.59
CA GLY A 139 3.61 -17.98 0.51
C GLY A 139 2.70 -16.78 0.19
N PRO A 140 1.92 -16.87 -0.90
CA PRO A 140 0.95 -15.85 -1.27
C PRO A 140 -0.20 -15.77 -0.26
N VAL A 141 -0.64 -14.55 0.07
CA VAL A 141 -1.81 -14.29 0.93
C VAL A 141 -3.05 -14.97 0.36
N ARG A 142 -3.25 -14.86 -0.96
CA ARG A 142 -4.35 -15.46 -1.72
C ARG A 142 -3.88 -16.76 -2.39
N GLY A 143 -3.29 -17.65 -1.59
CA GLY A 143 -2.67 -18.88 -2.05
C GLY A 143 -3.64 -20.04 -2.30
N PRO A 144 -3.13 -21.23 -2.60
CA PRO A 144 -3.93 -22.42 -2.93
C PRO A 144 -4.83 -22.91 -1.78
N HIS A 145 -4.60 -22.45 -0.56
CA HIS A 145 -5.49 -22.70 0.59
C HIS A 145 -6.74 -21.84 0.59
N ASN A 146 -6.82 -20.84 -0.30
CA ASN A 146 -8.03 -20.05 -0.50
C ASN A 146 -8.99 -20.83 -1.40
N THR A 147 -9.93 -21.54 -0.78
CA THR A 147 -10.89 -22.44 -1.44
C THR A 147 -12.19 -21.75 -1.85
N ALA A 148 -12.25 -20.43 -1.77
CA ALA A 148 -13.52 -19.74 -1.91
C ALA A 148 -14.05 -19.73 -3.36
N THR A 149 -15.36 -19.89 -3.52
CA THR A 149 -16.03 -19.95 -4.83
C THR A 149 -16.23 -18.56 -5.44
N PRO A 150 -16.48 -18.46 -6.76
CA PRO A 150 -16.87 -17.19 -7.39
C PRO A 150 -18.05 -16.51 -6.70
N GLU A 151 -19.06 -17.26 -6.27
CA GLU A 151 -20.26 -16.75 -5.59
C GLU A 151 -19.92 -16.21 -4.20
N GLU A 152 -19.05 -16.87 -3.45
CA GLU A 152 -18.58 -16.40 -2.14
C GLU A 152 -17.73 -15.13 -2.26
N TYR A 153 -16.94 -14.99 -3.34
CA TYR A 153 -16.26 -13.72 -3.64
C TYR A 153 -17.25 -12.61 -3.99
N GLN A 154 -18.25 -12.90 -4.81
CA GLN A 154 -19.29 -11.93 -5.16
C GLN A 154 -20.02 -11.42 -3.92
N GLN A 155 -20.40 -12.34 -3.02
CA GLN A 155 -21.09 -11.99 -1.78
C GLN A 155 -20.21 -11.13 -0.85
N ARG A 156 -18.97 -11.56 -0.57
CA ARG A 156 -18.02 -10.78 0.24
C ARG A 156 -17.76 -9.39 -0.34
N GLY A 157 -17.59 -9.32 -1.66
CA GLY A 157 -17.38 -8.07 -2.36
C GLY A 157 -18.56 -7.12 -2.22
N ARG A 158 -19.78 -7.64 -2.38
CA ARG A 158 -21.01 -6.87 -2.17
C ARG A 158 -21.17 -6.39 -0.73
N GLU A 159 -20.86 -7.22 0.26
CA GLU A 159 -20.93 -6.86 1.69
C GLU A 159 -19.94 -5.73 2.03
N LEU A 160 -18.68 -5.85 1.57
CA LEU A 160 -17.68 -4.81 1.76
C LEU A 160 -18.10 -3.51 1.05
N PHE A 161 -18.53 -3.61 -0.21
CA PHE A 161 -19.02 -2.47 -0.97
C PHE A 161 -20.20 -1.80 -0.27
N GLN A 162 -21.14 -2.57 0.27
CA GLN A 162 -22.26 -2.05 1.04
C GLN A 162 -21.83 -1.37 2.33
N THR A 163 -20.82 -1.89 3.01
CA THR A 163 -20.25 -1.29 4.23
C THR A 163 -19.65 0.09 3.93
N ILE A 164 -18.89 0.19 2.84
CA ILE A 164 -18.19 1.42 2.43
C ILE A 164 -19.18 2.47 1.90
N TYR A 165 -20.09 2.10 1.00
CA TYR A 165 -20.94 3.06 0.28
C TYR A 165 -22.34 3.24 0.89
N ARG A 166 -22.78 2.32 1.77
CA ARG A 166 -24.07 2.38 2.50
C ARG A 166 -25.26 2.67 1.57
N HIS A 167 -25.99 3.76 1.80
CA HIS A 167 -27.15 4.14 1.00
C HIS A 167 -26.80 4.55 -0.45
N HIS A 168 -25.52 4.71 -0.79
CA HIS A 168 -25.05 4.96 -2.15
C HIS A 168 -24.72 3.68 -2.93
N THR A 169 -24.76 2.49 -2.32
CA THR A 169 -24.39 1.23 -2.98
C THR A 169 -25.17 0.98 -4.26
N GLU A 170 -26.50 0.86 -4.17
CA GLU A 170 -27.32 0.57 -5.35
C GLU A 170 -27.31 1.68 -6.40
N PRO A 171 -27.33 2.98 -6.04
CA PRO A 171 -27.13 4.07 -7.00
C PRO A 171 -25.80 3.97 -7.77
N ILE A 172 -24.68 3.66 -7.09
CA ILE A 172 -23.38 3.54 -7.72
C ILE A 172 -23.34 2.31 -8.64
N LEU A 173 -23.78 1.15 -8.15
CA LEU A 173 -23.79 -0.09 -8.93
C LEU A 173 -24.72 0.01 -10.15
N THR A 174 -25.88 0.65 -10.02
CA THR A 174 -26.78 0.93 -11.14
C THR A 174 -26.10 1.82 -12.18
N LYS A 175 -25.44 2.90 -11.74
CA LYS A 175 -24.73 3.82 -12.65
C LYS A 175 -23.61 3.12 -13.42
N ILE A 176 -22.81 2.30 -12.73
CA ILE A 176 -21.73 1.51 -13.35
C ILE A 176 -22.34 0.47 -14.30
N GLY A 177 -23.36 -0.26 -13.87
CA GLY A 177 -24.03 -1.31 -14.65
C GLY A 177 -24.70 -0.81 -15.93
N ASN A 178 -25.19 0.43 -15.94
CA ASN A 178 -25.69 1.09 -17.14
C ASN A 178 -24.59 1.33 -18.19
N SER A 179 -23.33 1.41 -17.75
CA SER A 179 -22.16 1.53 -18.64
C SER A 179 -21.63 0.15 -19.03
N SER A 180 -21.49 -0.75 -18.05
CA SER A 180 -21.09 -2.14 -18.26
C SER A 180 -21.47 -3.00 -17.05
N LYS A 181 -22.29 -4.03 -17.27
CA LYS A 181 -22.61 -5.02 -16.23
C LYS A 181 -21.40 -5.87 -15.86
N ASP A 182 -20.53 -6.16 -16.83
CA ASP A 182 -19.30 -6.93 -16.58
C ASP A 182 -18.33 -6.15 -15.68
N LEU A 183 -18.32 -4.82 -15.78
CA LEU A 183 -17.57 -3.98 -14.85
C LEU A 183 -18.10 -4.07 -13.42
N VAL A 184 -19.41 -4.22 -13.23
CA VAL A 184 -19.99 -4.47 -11.89
C VAL A 184 -19.51 -5.82 -11.35
N GLU A 185 -19.52 -6.86 -12.18
CA GLU A 185 -19.02 -8.20 -11.79
C GLU A 185 -17.54 -8.17 -11.42
N GLY A 186 -16.69 -7.53 -12.24
CA GLY A 186 -15.26 -7.38 -11.95
C GLY A 186 -14.98 -6.55 -10.69
N ILE A 187 -15.78 -5.52 -10.42
CA ILE A 187 -15.67 -4.74 -9.18
C ILE A 187 -16.07 -5.58 -7.98
N LEU A 188 -17.24 -6.22 -7.99
CA LEU A 188 -17.75 -6.94 -6.83
C LEU A 188 -16.94 -8.23 -6.59
N ARG A 189 -16.87 -9.14 -7.57
CA ARG A 189 -16.21 -10.43 -7.39
C ARG A 189 -14.70 -10.27 -7.27
N ASP A 190 -14.07 -9.61 -8.24
CA ASP A 190 -12.63 -9.71 -8.41
C ASP A 190 -11.88 -8.64 -7.60
N THR A 191 -12.37 -7.40 -7.60
CA THR A 191 -11.71 -6.32 -6.85
C THR A 191 -12.09 -6.34 -5.37
N TYR A 192 -13.37 -6.15 -5.06
CA TYR A 192 -13.82 -6.07 -3.67
C TYR A 192 -13.79 -7.43 -2.99
N GLY A 193 -14.23 -8.49 -3.66
CA GLY A 193 -14.32 -9.83 -3.10
C GLY A 193 -12.98 -10.55 -2.95
N LYS A 194 -12.15 -10.59 -4.00
CA LYS A 194 -10.86 -11.32 -3.92
C LYS A 194 -9.75 -10.49 -3.27
N ILE A 195 -9.70 -9.19 -3.57
CA ILE A 195 -8.53 -8.37 -3.21
C ILE A 195 -8.82 -7.54 -1.97
N LEU A 196 -9.82 -6.67 -1.99
CA LEU A 196 -9.99 -5.66 -0.94
C LEU A 196 -10.57 -6.24 0.36
N SER A 197 -11.44 -7.25 0.31
CA SER A 197 -12.02 -7.86 1.50
C SER A 197 -11.11 -8.86 2.23
N ASP A 198 -9.93 -9.19 1.70
CA ASP A 198 -8.97 -10.02 2.43
C ASP A 198 -8.36 -9.23 3.59
N THR A 199 -8.57 -9.69 4.83
CA THR A 199 -8.06 -9.01 6.04
C THR A 199 -6.93 -9.76 6.73
N THR A 200 -6.28 -10.70 6.03
CA THR A 200 -5.24 -11.56 6.63
C THR A 200 -4.06 -10.75 7.14
N LEU A 201 -3.66 -9.71 6.38
CA LEU A 201 -2.52 -8.85 6.71
C LEU A 201 -2.89 -7.38 6.87
N ILE A 202 -3.93 -6.90 6.18
CA ILE A 202 -4.34 -5.48 6.17
C ILE A 202 -5.85 -5.43 6.41
N SER A 203 -6.26 -4.80 7.49
CA SER A 203 -7.67 -4.66 7.90
C SER A 203 -8.49 -3.83 6.90
N ILE A 204 -9.82 -3.82 7.05
CA ILE A 204 -10.70 -2.99 6.20
C ILE A 204 -10.43 -1.47 6.37
N PRO A 205 -10.26 -0.91 7.59
CA PRO A 205 -9.88 0.49 7.75
C PRO A 205 -8.54 0.83 7.09
N GLU A 206 -7.54 -0.03 7.28
CA GLU A 206 -6.23 0.13 6.63
C GLU A 206 -6.35 0.02 5.09
N THR A 207 -7.19 -0.89 4.59
CA THR A 207 -7.45 -1.04 3.15
C THR A 207 -8.00 0.24 2.55
N GLU A 208 -9.03 0.84 3.16
CA GLU A 208 -9.59 2.11 2.68
C GLU A 208 -8.55 3.24 2.68
N LEU A 209 -7.68 3.31 3.69
CA LEU A 209 -6.60 4.29 3.74
C LEU A 209 -5.53 4.07 2.67
N CYS A 210 -5.18 2.81 2.35
CA CYS A 210 -4.31 2.50 1.21
C CYS A 210 -4.92 2.97 -0.11
N LEU A 211 -6.24 2.79 -0.31
CA LEU A 211 -6.94 3.26 -1.49
C LEU A 211 -6.97 4.79 -1.55
N VAL A 212 -7.25 5.49 -0.44
CA VAL A 212 -7.18 6.96 -0.37
C VAL A 212 -5.78 7.45 -0.75
N ALA A 213 -4.72 6.89 -0.16
CA ALA A 213 -3.34 7.25 -0.46
C ALA A 213 -3.00 7.07 -1.95
N SER A 214 -3.46 5.99 -2.59
CA SER A 214 -3.26 5.77 -4.02
C SER A 214 -4.10 6.71 -4.89
N LEU A 215 -5.36 6.98 -4.55
CA LEU A 215 -6.28 7.78 -5.37
C LEU A 215 -5.87 9.25 -5.50
N VAL A 216 -5.19 9.80 -4.49
CA VAL A 216 -4.66 11.17 -4.52
C VAL A 216 -3.72 11.37 -5.71
N SER A 217 -2.78 10.43 -5.94
CA SER A 217 -1.83 10.50 -7.06
C SER A 217 -2.49 10.31 -8.44
N LEU A 218 -3.65 9.66 -8.51
CA LEU A 218 -4.29 9.29 -9.78
C LEU A 218 -5.19 10.38 -10.37
N ASN A 219 -5.43 11.48 -9.64
CA ASN A 219 -6.29 12.58 -10.07
C ASN A 219 -7.68 12.12 -10.55
N VAL A 220 -8.34 11.31 -9.74
CA VAL A 220 -9.71 10.78 -9.97
C VAL A 220 -10.68 11.24 -8.86
N PRO A 221 -11.11 12.52 -8.86
CA PRO A 221 -11.84 13.12 -7.73
C PRO A 221 -13.12 12.39 -7.31
N PRO A 222 -13.97 11.85 -8.21
CA PRO A 222 -15.17 11.12 -7.79
C PRO A 222 -14.85 9.88 -6.94
N GLN A 223 -13.81 9.14 -7.32
CA GLN A 223 -13.36 7.95 -6.61
C GLN A 223 -12.72 8.33 -5.27
N LEU A 224 -11.80 9.31 -5.27
CA LEU A 224 -11.17 9.82 -4.05
C LEU A 224 -12.23 10.28 -3.04
N LYS A 225 -13.19 11.11 -3.48
CA LYS A 225 -14.29 11.59 -2.64
C LYS A 225 -15.04 10.43 -2.00
N SER A 226 -15.37 9.42 -2.79
CA SER A 226 -16.16 8.29 -2.29
C SER A 226 -15.41 7.46 -1.25
N HIS A 227 -14.10 7.24 -1.43
CA HIS A 227 -13.26 6.53 -0.44
C HIS A 227 -12.93 7.37 0.80
N VAL A 228 -12.85 8.70 0.70
CA VAL A 228 -12.75 9.58 1.88
C VAL A 228 -13.98 9.43 2.79
N TYR A 229 -15.19 9.42 2.21
CA TYR A 229 -16.41 9.15 2.97
C TYR A 229 -16.52 7.68 3.40
N GLY A 230 -16.07 6.75 2.55
CA GLY A 230 -16.01 5.32 2.80
C GLY A 230 -15.15 4.95 4.01
N SER A 231 -14.00 5.59 4.15
CA SER A 231 -13.08 5.45 5.29
C SER A 231 -13.79 5.72 6.62
N ARG A 232 -14.63 6.76 6.69
CA ARG A 232 -15.45 7.03 7.89
C ARG A 232 -16.45 5.91 8.16
N ASN A 233 -17.03 5.33 7.12
CA ASN A 233 -18.04 4.29 7.25
C ASN A 233 -17.48 2.97 7.79
N VAL A 234 -16.17 2.74 7.61
CA VAL A 234 -15.42 1.62 8.19
C VAL A 234 -14.70 1.97 9.49
N GLY A 235 -14.97 3.15 10.07
CA GLY A 235 -14.51 3.51 11.42
C GLY A 235 -13.22 4.34 11.48
N VAL A 236 -12.69 4.80 10.34
CA VAL A 236 -11.51 5.69 10.34
C VAL A 236 -11.92 7.11 10.75
N PRO A 237 -11.25 7.73 11.75
CA PRO A 237 -11.45 9.14 12.08
C PRO A 237 -11.14 10.05 10.88
N MET A 238 -11.99 11.03 10.60
CA MET A 238 -11.81 11.94 9.45
C MET A 238 -10.49 12.70 9.50
N GLU A 239 -9.99 13.03 10.70
CA GLU A 239 -8.68 13.64 10.89
C GLU A 239 -7.54 12.78 10.30
N GLN A 240 -7.56 11.47 10.53
CA GLN A 240 -6.58 10.56 9.95
C GLN A 240 -6.70 10.51 8.43
N VAL A 241 -7.92 10.48 7.89
CA VAL A 241 -8.15 10.53 6.43
C VAL A 241 -7.56 11.81 5.82
N GLN A 242 -7.76 12.95 6.48
CA GLN A 242 -7.21 14.24 6.04
C GLN A 242 -5.68 14.28 6.08
N GLN A 243 -5.07 13.70 7.12
CA GLN A 243 -3.61 13.54 7.18
C GLN A 243 -3.08 12.69 6.02
N VAL A 244 -3.73 11.56 5.72
CA VAL A 244 -3.35 10.71 4.59
C VAL A 244 -3.44 11.47 3.27
N VAL A 245 -4.52 12.22 3.04
CA VAL A 245 -4.67 13.05 1.85
C VAL A 245 -3.55 14.09 1.74
N ALA A 246 -3.30 14.86 2.80
CA ALA A 246 -2.29 15.93 2.79
C ALA A 246 -0.86 15.40 2.56
N VAL A 247 -0.51 14.29 3.20
CA VAL A 247 0.80 13.64 3.00
C VAL A 247 0.89 13.07 1.60
N ALA A 248 -0.17 12.43 1.10
CA ALA A 248 -0.19 11.89 -0.26
C ALA A 248 -0.02 13.01 -1.29
N GLU A 249 -0.72 14.15 -1.15
CA GLU A 249 -0.57 15.32 -2.02
C GLU A 249 0.87 15.84 -2.03
N THR A 250 1.50 15.93 -0.85
CA THR A 250 2.90 16.36 -0.71
C THR A 250 3.86 15.43 -1.45
N ILE A 251 3.67 14.11 -1.30
CA ILE A 251 4.46 13.09 -2.01
C ILE A 251 4.25 13.18 -3.52
N THR A 252 2.99 13.27 -3.98
CA THR A 252 2.65 13.36 -5.40
C THR A 252 3.28 14.60 -6.05
N GLN A 253 3.17 15.76 -5.40
CA GLN A 253 3.77 17.01 -5.88
C GLN A 253 5.29 16.89 -6.00
N TRP A 254 5.94 16.33 -4.98
CA TRP A 254 7.39 16.10 -4.99
C TRP A 254 7.79 15.13 -6.11
N ALA A 255 7.09 13.99 -6.24
CA ALA A 255 7.39 12.97 -7.25
C ALA A 255 7.26 13.52 -8.68
N HIS A 256 6.22 14.31 -8.95
CA HIS A 256 6.03 14.97 -10.24
C HIS A 256 7.12 16.00 -10.54
N ALA A 257 7.57 16.77 -9.54
CA ALA A 257 8.68 17.69 -9.70
C ALA A 257 9.98 16.95 -10.09
N GLN A 258 10.26 15.79 -9.47
CA GLN A 258 11.43 14.97 -9.83
C GLN A 258 11.32 14.39 -11.24
N ALA A 259 10.15 13.87 -11.63
CA ALA A 259 9.94 13.29 -12.96
C ALA A 259 10.11 14.32 -14.09
N ASN A 260 9.73 15.57 -13.85
CA ASN A 260 9.92 16.67 -14.81
C ASN A 260 11.40 17.06 -14.95
N ASN A 261 12.17 17.02 -13.86
CA ASN A 261 13.61 17.24 -13.90
C ASN A 261 14.34 16.14 -14.70
N ASP A 262 13.96 14.86 -14.51
CA ASP A 262 14.52 13.73 -15.26
C ASP A 262 14.25 13.87 -16.79
N LYS A 263 13.04 14.28 -17.19
CA LYS A 263 12.69 14.48 -18.60
C LYS A 263 13.37 15.69 -19.25
N SER A 264 13.69 16.73 -18.47
CA SER A 264 14.42 17.90 -18.97
C SER A 264 15.89 17.63 -19.32
N SER A 265 16.39 16.43 -19.00
CA SER A 265 17.75 15.98 -19.29
C SER A 265 17.89 15.10 -20.54
N LEU A 266 16.79 14.87 -21.27
CA LEU A 266 16.73 14.19 -22.58
C LEU A 266 16.78 15.20 -23.72
#